data_AF-A0A430BPT0-F1
#
_entry.id   AF-A0A430BPT0-F1
#
_cell.length_a   1.000
_cell.length_b   1.000
_cell.length_c   1.000
_cell.angle_alpha   90.00
_cell.angle_beta   90.00
_cell.angle_gamma   90.00
#
_symmetry.space_group_name_H-M   'P 1'
#
loop_
_entity.id
_entity.type
_entity.pdbx_description
1 polymer ?
#
loop_
_entity_poly.entity_id
_entity_poly.type
_entity_poly.pdbx_seq_one_letter_code
_entity_poly.pdbx_strand_id
1 'polypeptide(L)'
;MRVFGQDDGIASLVGRLVDDGRSVVSAEIALYKAKAVERVDAYRSATIFFAIAAVLALAGLIALLVGLILSLATLIGPLGATAIVVGVVFAAAAVFGLIGKGKLASPVSTLPDTRA
;
A
#
# COMPACT_ATOMS: atom_id res chain seq x y z
N MET A 1 69.85 0.44 5.23
CA MET A 1 68.91 1.25 6.02
C MET A 1 68.22 2.21 5.06
N ARG A 2 67.07 1.81 4.49
CA ARG A 2 66.23 2.71 3.68
C ARG A 2 64.99 3.01 4.51
N VAL A 3 64.88 4.26 4.91
CA VAL A 3 63.75 4.82 5.64
C VAL A 3 62.60 4.89 4.64
N PHE A 4 61.62 4.00 4.79
CA PHE A 4 60.32 4.15 4.16
C PHE A 4 59.60 5.26 4.92
N GLY A 5 59.10 6.27 4.20
CA GLY A 5 58.28 7.34 4.78
C GLY A 5 57.11 6.71 5.55
N GLN A 6 57.18 6.79 6.88
CA GLN A 6 56.27 6.11 7.80
C GLN A 6 54.88 6.78 7.83
N ASP A 7 54.76 7.93 7.17
CA ASP A 7 53.55 8.75 7.06
C ASP A 7 52.65 8.33 5.88
N ASP A 8 53.16 7.56 4.92
CA ASP A 8 52.40 7.09 3.75
C ASP A 8 51.53 5.85 4.05
N GLY A 9 51.89 5.05 5.06
CA GLY A 9 51.24 3.77 5.37
C GLY A 9 49.94 3.88 6.16
N ILE A 10 49.92 4.69 7.23
CA ILE A 10 48.71 4.83 8.07
C ILE A 10 47.68 5.73 7.37
N ALA A 11 48.12 6.82 6.74
CA ALA A 11 47.25 7.68 5.96
C ALA A 11 46.58 6.91 4.80
N SER A 12 47.31 6.02 4.11
CA SER A 12 46.74 5.20 3.04
C SER A 12 45.79 4.10 3.53
N LEU A 13 46.04 3.50 4.70
CA LEU A 13 45.11 2.54 5.32
C LEU A 13 43.81 3.21 5.77
N VAL A 14 43.90 4.40 6.37
CA VAL A 14 42.74 5.21 6.74
C VAL A 14 41.96 5.62 5.51
N GLY A 15 42.64 6.08 4.45
CA GLY A 15 42.02 6.39 3.17
C GLY A 15 41.26 5.20 2.57
N ARG A 16 41.86 4.00 2.60
CA ARG A 16 41.20 2.76 2.15
C ARG A 16 39.99 2.38 3.00
N LEU A 17 40.05 2.52 4.32
CA LEU A 17 38.92 2.26 5.21
C LEU A 17 37.74 3.21 4.93
N VAL A 18 38.03 4.48 4.65
CA VAL A 18 37.03 5.48 4.31
C VAL A 18 36.40 5.18 2.95
N ASP A 19 37.20 4.81 1.95
CA ASP A 19 36.70 4.41 0.63
C ASP A 19 35.89 3.10 0.69
N ASP A 20 36.34 2.10 1.44
CA ASP A 20 35.60 0.86 1.66
C ASP A 20 34.29 1.10 2.41
N GLY A 21 34.30 1.96 3.44
CA GLY A 21 33.10 2.37 4.17
C GLY A 21 32.09 3.08 3.26
N ARG A 22 32.56 3.97 2.38
CA ARG A 22 31.72 4.66 1.39
C ARG A 22 31.15 3.68 0.36
N SER A 23 31.94 2.70 -0.08
CA SER A 23 31.51 1.63 -0.96
C SER A 23 30.36 0.82 -0.35
N VAL A 24 30.49 0.40 0.92
CA VAL A 24 29.45 -0.36 1.63
C VAL A 24 28.14 0.43 1.75
N VAL A 25 28.22 1.70 2.15
CA VAL A 25 27.04 2.57 2.23
C VAL A 25 26.37 2.73 0.87
N SER A 26 27.16 2.91 -0.20
CA SER A 26 26.62 3.04 -1.55
C SER A 26 25.93 1.76 -2.02
N ALA A 27 26.46 0.59 -1.64
CA ALA A 27 25.88 -0.71 -1.95
C ALA A 27 24.55 -0.95 -1.21
N GLU A 28 24.46 -0.58 0.06
CA GLU A 28 23.20 -0.68 0.81
C GLU A 28 22.12 0.24 0.22
N ILE A 29 22.46 1.48 -0.11
CA ILE A 29 21.53 2.41 -0.78
C ILE A 29 21.04 1.81 -2.11
N ALA A 30 21.95 1.23 -2.90
CA ALA A 30 21.59 0.56 -4.15
C ALA A 30 20.68 -0.65 -3.92
N LEU A 31 20.93 -1.44 -2.87
CA LEU A 31 20.13 -2.60 -2.48
C LEU A 31 18.72 -2.18 -2.02
N TYR A 32 18.61 -1.15 -1.19
CA TYR A 32 17.31 -0.57 -0.78
C TYR A 32 16.53 -0.04 -1.97
N LYS A 33 17.21 0.65 -2.89
CA LYS A 33 16.60 1.15 -4.14
C LYS A 33 16.12 -0.01 -5.02
N ALA A 34 16.92 -1.05 -5.18
CA ALA A 34 16.54 -2.24 -5.95
C ALA A 34 15.32 -2.94 -5.34
N LYS A 35 15.32 -3.18 -4.02
CA LYS A 35 14.16 -3.76 -3.30
C LYS A 35 12.92 -2.89 -3.39
N ALA A 36 13.07 -1.56 -3.36
CA ALA A 36 11.94 -0.64 -3.52
C ALA A 36 11.36 -0.72 -4.94
N VAL A 37 12.20 -0.72 -5.97
CA VAL A 37 11.79 -0.82 -7.37
C VAL A 37 11.14 -2.18 -7.65
N GLU A 38 11.74 -3.27 -7.19
CA GLU A 38 11.22 -4.63 -7.38
C GLU A 38 9.83 -4.80 -6.76
N ARG A 39 9.62 -4.27 -5.54
CA ARG A 39 8.27 -4.25 -4.96
C ARG A 39 7.31 -3.44 -5.80
N VAL A 40 7.70 -2.21 -6.21
CA VAL A 40 6.83 -1.34 -7.01
C VAL A 40 6.44 -2.01 -8.33
N ASP A 41 7.35 -2.71 -8.99
CA ASP A 41 7.09 -3.37 -10.27
C ASP A 41 6.14 -4.57 -10.11
N ALA A 42 6.30 -5.33 -9.02
CA ALA A 42 5.34 -6.38 -8.65
C ALA A 42 3.93 -5.82 -8.37
N TYR A 43 3.83 -4.66 -7.71
CA TYR A 43 2.56 -3.98 -7.48
C TYR A 43 1.96 -3.38 -8.75
N ARG A 44 2.78 -2.96 -9.73
CA ARG A 44 2.31 -2.29 -10.95
C ARG A 44 1.42 -3.20 -11.79
N SER A 45 1.83 -4.45 -11.99
CA SER A 45 1.02 -5.45 -12.68
C SER A 45 -0.26 -5.77 -11.90
N ALA A 46 -0.14 -5.99 -10.59
CA ALA A 46 -1.30 -6.24 -9.72
C ALA A 46 -2.32 -5.09 -9.76
N THR A 47 -1.86 -3.83 -9.81
CA THR A 47 -2.73 -2.65 -9.81
C THR A 47 -3.64 -2.61 -11.05
N ILE A 48 -3.14 -2.98 -12.23
CA ILE A 48 -3.95 -3.01 -13.46
C ILE A 48 -5.06 -4.07 -13.35
N PHE A 49 -4.71 -5.28 -12.91
CA PHE A 49 -5.71 -6.35 -12.68
C PHE A 49 -6.72 -5.96 -11.61
N PHE A 50 -6.29 -5.33 -10.52
CA PHE A 50 -7.20 -4.82 -9.48
C PHE A 50 -8.12 -3.72 -10.00
N ALA A 51 -7.62 -2.81 -10.84
CA ALA A 51 -8.45 -1.78 -11.46
C ALA A 51 -9.52 -2.41 -12.37
N ILE A 52 -9.15 -3.35 -13.22
CA ILE A 52 -10.09 -4.09 -14.08
C ILE A 52 -11.12 -4.84 -13.22
N ALA A 53 -10.67 -5.56 -12.20
CA ALA A 53 -11.54 -6.29 -11.29
C ALA A 53 -12.52 -5.36 -10.55
N ALA A 54 -12.06 -4.18 -10.10
CA ALA A 54 -12.92 -3.20 -9.45
C ALA A 54 -14.00 -2.65 -10.41
N VAL A 55 -13.64 -2.35 -11.66
CA VAL A 55 -14.59 -1.91 -12.69
C VAL A 55 -15.61 -3.02 -12.99
N LEU A 56 -15.16 -4.27 -13.16
CA LEU A 56 -16.05 -5.40 -13.40
C LEU A 56 -16.96 -5.70 -12.21
N ALA A 57 -16.44 -5.63 -10.98
CA ALA A 57 -17.23 -5.79 -9.77
C ALA A 57 -18.30 -4.70 -9.64
N LEU A 58 -17.96 -3.44 -9.96
CA LEU A 58 -18.93 -2.34 -9.99
C LEU A 58 -20.01 -2.56 -11.05
N ALA A 59 -19.62 -2.92 -12.27
CA ALA A 59 -20.56 -3.20 -13.37
C ALA A 59 -21.50 -4.37 -13.01
N GLY A 60 -20.94 -5.46 -12.47
CA GLY A 60 -21.71 -6.61 -12.01
C GLY A 60 -22.65 -6.27 -10.85
N LEU A 61 -22.21 -5.45 -9.88
CA LEU A 61 -23.05 -4.97 -8.79
C LEU A 61 -24.23 -4.15 -9.33
N ILE A 62 -24.00 -3.21 -10.25
CA ILE A 62 -25.08 -2.43 -10.88
C ILE A 62 -26.06 -3.36 -11.61
N ALA A 63 -25.57 -4.29 -12.43
CA ALA A 63 -26.42 -5.23 -13.16
C ALA A 63 -27.23 -6.13 -12.21
N LEU A 64 -26.62 -6.59 -11.10
CA LEU A 64 -27.29 -7.38 -10.08
C LEU A 64 -28.39 -6.59 -9.38
N LEU A 65 -28.13 -5.34 -9.01
CA LEU A 65 -29.13 -4.45 -8.39
C LEU A 65 -30.29 -4.17 -9.34
N VAL A 66 -30.01 -3.88 -10.62
CA VAL A 66 -31.05 -3.69 -11.64
C VAL A 66 -31.87 -4.97 -11.80
N GLY A 67 -31.23 -6.13 -11.94
CA GLY A 67 -31.91 -7.42 -12.06
C GLY A 67 -32.80 -7.73 -10.85
N LEU A 68 -32.31 -7.45 -9.63
CA LEU A 68 -33.06 -7.64 -8.40
C LEU A 68 -34.28 -6.70 -8.35
N ILE A 69 -34.10 -5.43 -8.69
CA ILE A 69 -35.20 -4.45 -8.76
C ILE A 69 -36.25 -4.91 -9.78
N LEU A 70 -35.84 -5.30 -10.99
CA LEU A 70 -36.76 -5.74 -12.03
C LEU A 70 -37.52 -7.00 -11.63
N SER A 71 -36.83 -7.97 -11.03
CA SER A 71 -37.46 -9.19 -10.51
C SER A 71 -38.49 -8.87 -9.44
N LEU A 72 -38.13 -8.05 -8.45
CA LEU A 72 -39.00 -7.72 -7.33
C LEU A 72 -40.15 -6.77 -7.74
N ALA A 73 -39.92 -5.94 -8.76
CA ALA A 73 -40.94 -5.05 -9.32
C ALA A 73 -42.12 -5.82 -9.88
N THR A 74 -41.94 -7.08 -10.33
CA THR A 74 -43.05 -7.93 -10.78
C THR A 74 -43.99 -8.36 -9.66
N LEU A 75 -43.55 -8.33 -8.40
CA LEU A 75 -44.34 -8.76 -7.23
C LEU A 75 -45.00 -7.57 -6.52
N ILE A 76 -44.26 -6.48 -6.29
CA ILE A 76 -44.67 -5.37 -5.41
C ILE A 76 -44.68 -4.00 -6.12
N GLY A 77 -44.44 -3.99 -7.43
CA GLY A 77 -44.35 -2.78 -8.24
C GLY A 77 -42.96 -2.11 -8.21
N PRO A 78 -42.66 -1.25 -9.19
CA PRO A 78 -41.33 -0.68 -9.38
C PRO A 78 -40.85 0.17 -8.20
N LEU A 79 -41.72 1.00 -7.62
CA LEU A 79 -41.33 1.89 -6.51
C LEU A 79 -41.08 1.12 -5.21
N GLY A 80 -41.87 0.09 -4.92
CA GLY A 80 -41.65 -0.77 -3.76
C GLY A 80 -40.33 -1.52 -3.86
N ALA A 81 -40.03 -2.06 -5.04
CA ALA A 81 -38.79 -2.77 -5.29
C ALA A 81 -37.55 -1.89 -5.13
N THR A 82 -37.55 -0.69 -5.73
CA THR A 82 -36.41 0.24 -5.61
C THR A 82 -36.19 0.68 -4.17
N ALA A 83 -37.25 1.00 -3.43
CA ALA A 83 -37.15 1.43 -2.04
C ALA A 83 -36.51 0.35 -1.15
N ILE A 84 -36.93 -0.90 -1.29
CA ILE A 84 -36.38 -2.02 -0.52
C ILE A 84 -34.91 -2.27 -0.87
N VAL A 85 -34.60 -2.40 -2.16
CA VAL A 85 -33.23 -2.72 -2.59
C VAL A 85 -32.26 -1.63 -2.18
N VAL A 86 -32.60 -0.36 -2.43
CA VAL A 86 -31.75 0.78 -2.03
C VAL A 86 -31.61 0.86 -0.51
N GLY A 87 -32.69 0.64 0.23
CA GLY A 87 -32.67 0.63 1.70
C GLY A 87 -31.70 -0.43 2.25
N VAL A 88 -31.73 -1.65 1.72
CA VAL A 88 -30.83 -2.74 2.12
C VAL A 88 -29.37 -2.42 1.79
N VAL A 89 -29.10 -1.89 0.58
CA VAL A 89 -27.75 -1.50 0.16
C VAL A 89 -27.18 -0.41 1.06
N PHE A 90 -27.98 0.60 1.40
CA PHE A 90 -27.54 1.67 2.31
C PHE A 90 -27.33 1.19 3.74
N ALA A 91 -28.17 0.29 4.24
CA ALA A 91 -27.95 -0.34 5.54
C ALA A 91 -26.61 -1.09 5.57
N ALA A 92 -26.32 -1.89 4.53
CA ALA A 92 -25.03 -2.57 4.41
C ALA A 92 -23.86 -1.58 4.33
N ALA A 93 -23.98 -0.52 3.51
CA ALA A 93 -22.95 0.51 3.38
C ALA A 93 -22.68 1.23 4.72
N ALA A 94 -23.72 1.52 5.51
CA ALA A 94 -23.58 2.11 6.83
C ALA A 94 -22.80 1.17 7.76
N VAL A 95 -23.13 -0.13 7.80
CA VAL A 95 -22.40 -1.11 8.63
C VAL A 95 -20.92 -1.17 8.23
N PHE A 96 -20.61 -1.30 6.95
CA PHE A 96 -19.22 -1.32 6.48
C PHE A 96 -18.48 0.00 6.80
N GLY A 97 -19.14 1.14 6.63
CA GLY A 97 -18.57 2.45 6.99
C GLY A 97 -18.26 2.55 8.49
N LEU A 98 -19.15 2.05 9.35
CA LEU A 98 -18.96 2.03 10.80
C LEU A 98 -17.82 1.10 11.25
N ILE A 99 -17.62 -0.02 10.55
CA ILE A 99 -16.47 -0.91 10.78
C ILE A 99 -15.18 -0.24 10.29
N GLY A 100 -15.22 0.40 9.13
CA GLY A 100 -14.09 1.10 8.52
C GLY A 100 -13.55 2.22 9.41
N LYS A 101 -14.44 3.08 9.96
CA LYS A 101 -14.02 4.16 10.88
C LYS A 101 -13.26 3.63 12.11
N GLY A 102 -13.62 2.43 12.59
CA GLY A 102 -12.95 1.83 13.75
C GLY A 102 -11.50 1.44 13.46
N LYS A 103 -11.19 1.10 12.21
CA LYS A 103 -9.83 0.75 11.78
C LYS A 103 -8.93 1.95 11.55
N LEU A 104 -9.51 3.11 11.21
CA LEU A 104 -8.76 4.36 11.00
C LEU A 104 -8.41 5.07 12.31
N ALA A 105 -9.08 4.73 13.41
CA ALA A 105 -8.94 5.39 14.72
C ALA A 105 -7.78 4.85 15.59
N SER A 106 -6.80 4.13 15.02
CA SER A 106 -5.57 3.76 15.72
C SER A 106 -4.40 4.64 15.27
N PRO A 107 -4.19 5.83 15.87
CA PRO A 107 -2.93 6.54 15.75
C PRO A 107 -1.80 5.66 16.30
N VAL A 108 -0.82 5.34 15.46
CA VAL A 108 0.50 4.91 15.92
C VAL A 108 1.10 6.08 16.69
N SER A 109 0.85 6.14 17.99
CA SER A 109 1.61 6.97 18.92
C SER A 109 2.85 6.19 19.35
N THR A 110 3.75 5.96 18.41
CA THR A 110 5.15 5.62 18.73
C THR A 110 5.99 6.86 18.52
N LEU A 111 5.85 7.82 19.43
CA LEU A 111 6.95 8.72 19.73
C LEU A 111 7.83 7.96 20.75
N PRO A 112 9.10 7.68 20.42
CA PRO A 112 10.07 7.29 21.42
C PRO A 112 10.12 8.37 22.50
N ASP A 113 9.97 7.94 23.75
CA ASP A 113 10.25 8.76 24.91
C ASP A 113 11.76 9.09 24.91
N THR A 114 12.10 10.24 24.33
CA THR A 114 13.47 10.77 24.31
C THR A 114 13.75 11.55 25.59
N ARG A 115 13.34 11.08 26.78
CA ARG A 115 13.87 11.54 28.08
C ARG A 115 13.72 10.48 29.18
N ALA A 116 14.77 9.69 29.38
CA ALA A 116 15.21 9.24 30.70
C ALA A 116 16.72 8.98 30.68
#